data_AF-A0A060BP23-F1
#
_entry.id   AF-A0A060BP23-F1
#
_cell.length_a   1.000
_cell.length_b   1.000
_cell.length_c   1.000
_cell.angle_alpha   90.00
_cell.angle_beta   90.00
_cell.angle_gamma   90.00
#
_symmetry.space_group_name_H-M   'P 1'
#
loop_
_entity.id
_entity.type
_entity.pdbx_description
1 polymer ?
#
loop_
_entity_poly.entity_id
_entity_poly.type
_entity_poly.pdbx_seq_one_letter_code
_entity_poly.pdbx_strand_id
1 'polypeptide(L)'
;SRRTPTRVYTTHSGRRSSRLPINLGTINQFLRTALGPDQARARVAQDAAEMAGRTPQNLDEQGIALVGRPLYEAFIRGYTAKQWQTDPKELPASIITRLPVRYTYDNRYFSDRWEGLPVDGYGPWFERMVDHPNIEVRLGVDVLEPGGPFSRDALRGQVPVVFTGPVDRYFDY
;
A
#
# COMPACT_ATOMS: atom_id res chain seq x y z
N SER A 1 -21.27 9.87 -11.81
CA SER A 1 -19.92 9.56 -11.32
C SER A 1 -19.20 10.86 -10.98
N ARG A 2 -19.01 11.18 -9.68
CA ARG A 2 -18.17 12.31 -9.26
C ARG A 2 -16.74 11.80 -9.15
N ARG A 3 -15.89 12.18 -10.10
CA ARG A 3 -14.45 11.87 -10.10
C ARG A 3 -13.74 12.86 -9.17
N THR A 4 -13.66 12.54 -7.88
CA THR A 4 -12.78 13.29 -6.98
C THR A 4 -11.53 12.45 -6.76
N PRO A 5 -10.35 12.86 -7.29
CA PRO A 5 -9.13 12.11 -7.08
C PRO A 5 -8.74 12.13 -5.60
N THR A 6 -8.40 10.97 -5.06
CA THR A 6 -7.96 10.82 -3.67
C THR A 6 -6.63 11.54 -3.47
N ARG A 7 -6.59 12.45 -2.48
CA ARG A 7 -5.40 13.21 -2.11
C ARG A 7 -5.05 12.89 -0.67
N VAL A 8 -3.82 12.45 -0.43
CA VAL A 8 -3.30 12.14 0.92
C VAL A 8 -2.27 13.19 1.31
N TYR A 9 -2.41 13.72 2.52
CA TYR A 9 -1.49 14.68 3.11
C TYR A 9 -0.83 14.07 4.34
N THR A 10 0.46 14.32 4.52
CA THR A 10 1.20 13.92 5.73
C THR A 10 1.77 15.13 6.45
N THR A 11 1.77 15.10 7.78
CA THR A 11 2.28 16.17 8.62
C THR A 11 3.60 15.73 9.23
N HIS A 12 4.69 16.45 8.94
CA HIS A 12 6.00 16.25 9.56
C HIS A 12 6.40 17.52 10.33
N SER A 13 6.74 17.39 11.61
CA SER A 13 7.31 18.45 12.48
C SER A 13 6.60 19.82 12.45
N GLY A 14 5.28 19.84 12.63
CA GLY A 14 4.52 21.08 12.89
C GLY A 14 4.46 22.11 11.75
N ARG A 15 5.04 21.86 10.58
CA ARG A 15 4.94 22.74 9.41
C ARG A 15 4.71 21.98 8.11
N ARG A 16 3.54 22.27 7.54
CA ARG A 16 3.08 22.11 6.15
C ARG A 16 3.00 20.68 5.61
N SER A 17 1.74 20.26 5.46
CA SER A 17 1.23 19.09 4.73
C SER A 17 2.06 18.75 3.49
N SER A 18 2.88 17.72 3.56
CA SER A 18 3.58 17.18 2.40
C SER A 18 2.66 16.22 1.66
N ARG A 19 2.58 16.38 0.34
CA ARG A 19 1.71 15.55 -0.51
C ARG A 19 2.38 14.18 -0.67
N LEU A 20 1.64 13.12 -0.38
CA LEU A 20 2.00 11.79 -0.83
C LEU A 20 1.30 11.52 -2.18
N PRO A 21 1.99 10.91 -3.16
CA PRO A 21 3.37 10.39 -3.13
C PRO A 21 4.44 11.49 -3.16
N ILE A 22 5.68 11.16 -2.79
CA ILE A 22 6.84 12.06 -2.89
C ILE A 22 6.93 12.56 -4.33
N ASN A 23 6.75 13.87 -4.52
CA ASN A 23 6.78 14.50 -5.83
C ASN A 23 7.77 15.66 -5.88
N LEU A 24 7.96 16.29 -7.05
CA LEU A 24 8.91 17.39 -7.23
C LEU A 24 8.64 18.55 -6.25
N GLY A 25 7.36 18.82 -5.95
CA GLY A 25 6.95 19.79 -4.95
C GLY A 25 7.42 19.41 -3.55
N THR A 26 7.26 18.15 -3.16
CA THR A 26 7.74 17.64 -1.86
C THR A 26 9.27 17.73 -1.74
N ILE A 27 10.01 17.38 -2.79
CA ILE A 27 11.48 17.47 -2.81
C ILE A 27 11.93 18.93 -2.66
N ASN A 28 11.38 19.84 -3.46
CA ASN A 28 11.71 21.27 -3.42
C ASN A 28 11.36 21.90 -2.07
N GLN A 29 10.21 21.53 -1.49
CA GLN A 29 9.79 22.01 -0.17
C GLN A 29 10.71 21.49 0.94
N PHE A 30 11.06 20.20 0.91
CA PHE A 30 11.90 19.58 1.93
C PHE A 30 13.34 20.12 1.89
N LEU A 31 13.93 20.18 0.69
CA LEU A 31 15.29 20.65 0.49
C LEU A 31 15.41 22.19 0.52
N ARG A 32 14.28 22.92 0.54
CA ARG A 32 14.21 24.39 0.40
C ARG A 32 14.91 24.88 -0.87
N THR A 33 14.65 24.21 -1.98
CA THR A 33 15.23 24.50 -3.30
C THR A 33 14.13 24.67 -4.35
N ALA A 34 14.52 25.11 -5.55
CA ALA A 34 13.65 25.19 -6.72
C ALA A 34 14.25 24.37 -7.87
N LEU A 35 14.45 23.07 -7.64
CA LEU A 35 15.02 22.16 -8.64
C LEU A 35 13.99 21.88 -9.74
N GLY A 36 14.49 21.82 -10.98
CA GLY A 36 13.76 21.21 -12.09
C GLY A 36 13.70 19.67 -11.97
N PRO A 37 12.86 19.00 -12.77
CA PRO A 37 12.72 17.54 -12.76
C PRO A 37 14.05 16.77 -12.84
N ASP A 38 14.93 17.15 -13.76
CA ASP A 38 16.20 16.46 -13.98
C ASP A 38 17.20 16.71 -12.85
N GLN A 39 17.21 17.92 -12.31
CA GLN A 39 18.03 18.28 -11.17
C GLN A 39 17.58 17.55 -9.90
N ALA A 40 16.27 17.41 -9.68
CA ALA A 40 15.73 16.62 -8.59
C ALA A 40 16.09 15.14 -8.72
N ARG A 41 16.04 14.59 -9.95
CA ARG A 41 16.43 13.21 -10.23
C ARG A 41 17.93 12.98 -9.96
N ALA A 42 18.78 13.89 -10.42
CA ALA A 42 20.21 13.85 -10.14
C ALA A 42 20.50 13.95 -8.64
N ARG A 43 19.78 14.81 -7.92
CA ARG A 43 19.93 14.96 -6.47
C ARG A 43 19.53 13.70 -5.71
N VAL A 44 18.37 13.10 -6.04
CA VAL A 44 17.94 11.85 -5.41
C VAL A 44 18.93 10.72 -5.72
N ALA A 45 19.44 10.64 -6.95
CA ALA A 45 20.45 9.65 -7.32
C ALA A 45 21.77 9.86 -6.55
N GLN A 46 22.18 11.11 -6.34
CA GLN A 46 23.36 11.45 -5.53
C GLN A 46 23.16 11.03 -4.06
N ASP A 47 22.01 11.35 -3.48
CA ASP A 47 21.70 11.00 -2.09
C ASP A 47 21.56 9.46 -1.91
N ALA A 48 21.11 8.75 -2.95
CA ALA A 48 21.02 7.29 -2.99
C ALA A 48 22.37 6.60 -3.27
N ALA A 49 23.37 7.33 -3.77
CA ALA A 49 24.68 6.77 -4.12
C ALA A 49 25.42 6.17 -2.91
N GLU A 50 25.03 6.52 -1.69
CA GLU A 50 25.51 5.86 -0.45
C GLU A 50 25.34 4.33 -0.49
N MET A 51 24.29 3.85 -1.16
CA MET A 51 23.99 2.42 -1.31
C MET A 51 24.36 1.87 -2.70
N ALA A 52 25.02 2.67 -3.55
CA ALA A 52 25.42 2.22 -4.88
C ALA A 52 26.38 1.02 -4.78
N GLY A 53 26.08 -0.05 -5.54
CA GLY A 53 26.88 -1.26 -5.55
C GLY A 53 26.70 -2.19 -4.34
N ARG A 54 25.79 -1.89 -3.42
CA ARG A 54 25.44 -2.75 -2.28
C ARG A 54 24.06 -3.36 -2.49
N THR A 55 23.90 -4.63 -2.10
CA THR A 55 22.58 -5.27 -2.04
C THR A 55 21.94 -4.96 -0.69
N PRO A 56 20.79 -4.26 -0.64
CA PRO A 56 20.12 -3.95 0.61
C PRO A 56 19.65 -5.21 1.34
N GLN A 57 19.93 -5.32 2.64
CA GLN A 57 19.56 -6.49 3.43
C GLN A 57 18.25 -6.29 4.21
N ASN A 58 17.91 -5.03 4.49
CA ASN A 58 16.73 -4.65 5.26
C ASN A 58 15.98 -3.48 4.58
N LEU A 59 14.81 -3.14 5.14
CA LEU A 59 13.95 -2.09 4.61
C LEU A 59 14.61 -0.71 4.71
N ASP A 60 15.36 -0.43 5.78
CA ASP A 60 16.12 0.81 5.96
C ASP A 60 17.09 1.05 4.78
N GLU A 61 17.95 0.08 4.51
CA GLU A 61 18.92 0.12 3.40
C GLU A 61 18.24 0.20 2.04
N GLN A 62 17.14 -0.54 1.86
CA GLN A 62 16.39 -0.56 0.61
C GLN A 62 15.73 0.79 0.34
N GLY A 63 15.18 1.43 1.37
CA GLY A 63 14.61 2.77 1.28
C GLY A 63 15.67 3.82 0.93
N ILE A 64 16.84 3.77 1.57
CA ILE A 64 17.96 4.67 1.27
C ILE A 64 18.45 4.48 -0.18
N ALA A 65 18.57 3.24 -0.65
CA ALA A 65 18.98 2.95 -2.02
C ALA A 65 18.01 3.48 -3.09
N LEU A 66 16.73 3.64 -2.75
CA LEU A 66 15.70 4.10 -3.69
C LEU A 66 15.52 5.62 -3.72
N VAL A 67 15.58 6.28 -2.55
CA VAL A 67 15.22 7.71 -2.43
C VAL A 67 16.28 8.57 -1.74
N GLY A 68 17.38 7.96 -1.30
CA GLY A 68 18.41 8.61 -0.50
C GLY A 68 18.01 8.75 0.97
N ARG A 69 19.02 8.82 1.83
CA ARG A 69 18.85 8.91 3.29
C ARG A 69 17.96 10.06 3.77
N PRO A 70 18.11 11.31 3.27
CA PRO A 70 17.33 12.44 3.79
C PRO A 70 15.82 12.29 3.57
N LEU A 71 15.41 11.81 2.39
CA LEU A 71 13.99 11.60 2.07
C LEU A 71 13.44 10.36 2.76
N TYR A 72 14.25 9.31 2.87
CA TYR A 72 13.87 8.08 3.58
C TYR A 72 13.55 8.36 5.05
N GLU A 73 14.45 9.03 5.77
CA GLU A 73 14.29 9.30 7.20
C GLU A 73 13.11 10.25 7.47
N ALA A 74 12.87 11.23 6.59
CA ALA A 74 11.82 12.22 6.77
C ALA A 74 10.40 11.69 6.50
N PHE A 75 10.22 10.85 5.48
CA PHE A 75 8.88 10.49 4.99
C PHE A 75 8.52 9.00 5.16
N ILE A 76 9.52 8.12 5.26
CA ILE A 76 9.29 6.67 5.15
C ILE A 76 9.60 5.98 6.47
N ARG A 77 10.79 6.19 7.05
CA ARG A 77 11.27 5.47 8.24
C ARG A 77 10.26 5.49 9.39
N GLY A 78 9.81 6.69 9.77
CA GLY A 78 8.87 6.86 10.88
C GLY A 78 7.46 6.34 10.60
N TYR A 79 7.02 6.33 9.34
CA TYR A 79 5.72 5.79 8.95
C TYR A 79 5.76 4.26 8.95
N THR A 80 6.79 3.67 8.35
CA THR A 80 7.03 2.22 8.33
C THR A 80 7.13 1.66 9.74
N ALA A 81 7.92 2.28 10.62
CA ALA A 81 8.08 1.83 12.00
C ALA A 81 6.74 1.80 12.77
N LYS A 82 5.85 2.77 12.51
CA LYS A 82 4.51 2.81 13.11
C LYS A 82 3.56 1.77 12.52
N GLN A 83 3.57 1.60 11.20
CA GLN A 83 2.68 0.66 10.51
C GLN A 83 3.00 -0.79 10.86
N TRP A 84 4.28 -1.13 11.01
CA TRP A 84 4.75 -2.48 11.30
C TRP A 84 5.09 -2.72 12.77
N GLN A 85 5.01 -1.69 13.62
CA GLN A 85 5.41 -1.73 15.04
C GLN A 85 6.80 -2.32 15.28
N THR A 86 7.68 -2.23 14.28
CA THR A 86 8.98 -2.90 14.22
C THR A 86 10.00 -1.93 13.63
N ASP A 87 11.24 -1.93 14.11
CA ASP A 87 12.30 -1.10 13.51
C ASP A 87 12.52 -1.57 12.06
N PRO A 88 12.54 -0.67 11.06
CA PRO A 88 12.70 -1.09 9.67
C PRO A 88 14.04 -1.78 9.35
N LYS A 89 15.01 -1.76 10.26
CA LYS A 89 16.23 -2.60 10.16
C LYS A 89 15.97 -4.08 10.37
N GLU A 90 14.93 -4.44 11.11
CA GLU A 90 14.50 -5.83 11.36
C GLU A 90 13.49 -6.31 10.31
N LEU A 91 13.11 -5.44 9.38
CA LEU A 91 12.18 -5.75 8.30
C LEU A 91 12.93 -6.14 7.03
N PRO A 92 12.50 -7.20 6.31
CA PRO A 92 13.15 -7.62 5.09
C PRO A 92 13.04 -6.55 4.00
N ALA A 93 14.11 -6.40 3.19
CA ALA A 93 14.16 -5.47 2.07
C ALA A 93 13.03 -5.68 1.04
N SER A 94 12.48 -6.90 0.94
CA SER A 94 11.40 -7.26 0.02
C SER A 94 10.08 -6.54 0.26
N ILE A 95 9.86 -5.97 1.45
CA ILE A 95 8.65 -5.19 1.75
C ILE A 95 8.54 -3.96 0.84
N ILE A 96 9.67 -3.38 0.42
CA ILE A 96 9.71 -2.21 -0.47
C ILE A 96 10.48 -2.55 -1.75
N THR A 97 9.74 -3.00 -2.77
CA THR A 97 10.33 -3.23 -4.10
C THR A 97 10.42 -1.96 -4.94
N ARG A 98 9.51 -1.01 -4.73
CA ARG A 98 9.49 0.28 -5.44
C ARG A 98 8.87 1.38 -4.58
N LEU A 99 9.49 2.56 -4.60
CA LEU A 99 8.92 3.78 -4.05
C LEU A 99 8.58 4.72 -5.20
N PRO A 100 7.31 5.08 -5.40
CA PRO A 100 6.92 5.97 -6.50
C PRO A 100 7.34 7.41 -6.18
N VAL A 101 8.58 7.77 -6.50
CA VAL A 101 9.03 9.17 -6.54
C VAL A 101 8.65 9.77 -7.89
N ARG A 102 7.85 10.83 -7.86
CA ARG A 102 7.41 11.54 -9.07
C ARG A 102 8.25 12.78 -9.28
N TYR A 103 8.99 12.84 -10.38
CA TYR A 103 9.70 14.06 -10.80
C TYR A 103 8.79 15.06 -11.54
N THR A 104 7.51 15.09 -11.15
CA THR A 104 6.48 15.99 -11.67
C THR A 104 5.73 16.63 -10.49
N TYR A 105 4.87 17.61 -10.76
CA TYR A 105 3.98 18.19 -9.75
C TYR A 105 2.65 17.44 -9.58
N ASP A 106 2.49 16.28 -10.23
CA ASP A 106 1.30 15.45 -10.08
C ASP A 106 1.19 14.93 -8.64
N ASN A 107 0.05 15.21 -8.01
CA ASN A 107 -0.25 14.87 -6.63
C ASN A 107 -1.40 13.87 -6.47
N ARG A 108 -1.82 13.19 -7.55
CA ARG A 108 -2.78 12.08 -7.45
C ARG A 108 -2.16 10.93 -6.67
N TYR A 109 -2.88 10.33 -5.72
CA TYR A 109 -2.31 9.24 -4.92
C TYR A 109 -2.08 7.98 -5.77
N PHE A 110 -3.07 7.63 -6.58
CA PHE A 110 -2.98 6.53 -7.54
C PHE A 110 -2.55 7.06 -8.92
N SER A 111 -2.06 6.16 -9.78
CA SER A 111 -1.71 6.45 -11.17
C SER A 111 -2.58 5.67 -12.14
N ASP A 112 -3.66 5.07 -11.64
CA ASP A 112 -4.52 4.18 -12.42
C ASP A 112 -5.39 5.00 -13.38
N ARG A 113 -5.70 4.40 -14.54
CA ARG A 113 -6.54 5.05 -15.55
C ARG A 113 -7.96 5.29 -15.04
N TRP A 114 -8.44 4.41 -14.16
CA TRP A 114 -9.80 4.40 -13.64
C TRP A 114 -9.76 4.49 -12.12
N GLU A 115 -10.19 5.64 -11.61
CA GLU A 115 -10.34 5.88 -10.18
C GLU A 115 -11.77 6.39 -9.93
N GLY A 116 -12.39 5.85 -8.88
CA GLY A 116 -13.73 6.26 -8.47
C GLY A 116 -14.15 5.55 -7.20
N LEU A 117 -15.11 6.16 -6.52
CA LEU A 117 -15.85 5.51 -5.44
C LEU A 117 -17.22 5.10 -5.97
N PRO A 118 -17.76 3.95 -5.54
CA PRO A 118 -19.14 3.59 -5.84
C PRO A 118 -20.07 4.73 -5.39
N VAL A 119 -21.00 5.13 -6.27
CA VAL A 119 -21.87 6.30 -6.03
C VAL A 119 -22.74 6.11 -4.79
N ASP A 120 -23.20 4.89 -4.56
CA ASP A 120 -24.06 4.52 -3.45
C ASP A 120 -23.28 3.87 -2.29
N GLY A 121 -21.94 3.90 -2.32
CA GLY A 121 -21.08 3.20 -1.37
C GLY A 121 -20.85 1.72 -1.69
N TYR A 122 -19.96 1.09 -0.92
CA TYR A 122 -19.52 -0.28 -1.19
C TYR A 122 -20.57 -1.35 -0.84
N GLY A 123 -21.38 -1.14 0.21
CA GLY A 123 -22.43 -2.08 0.60
C GLY A 123 -23.42 -2.38 -0.54
N PRO A 124 -24.11 -1.36 -1.08
CA PRO A 124 -25.03 -1.54 -2.22
C PRO A 124 -24.34 -2.02 -3.50
N TRP A 125 -23.03 -1.86 -3.64
CA TRP A 125 -22.30 -2.41 -4.76
C TRP A 125 -22.14 -3.92 -4.64
N PHE A 126 -21.74 -4.42 -3.45
CA PHE A 126 -21.64 -5.85 -3.18
C PHE A 126 -23.00 -6.55 -3.22
N GLU A 127 -24.06 -5.92 -2.67
CA GLU A 127 -25.42 -6.45 -2.74
C GLU A 127 -25.83 -6.73 -4.19
N ARG A 128 -25.60 -5.78 -5.10
CA ARG A 128 -25.88 -5.96 -6.53
C ARG A 128 -25.00 -7.01 -7.22
N MET A 129 -23.80 -7.27 -6.71
CA MET A 129 -22.93 -8.32 -7.26
C MET A 129 -23.45 -9.72 -6.96
N VAL A 130 -24.12 -9.90 -5.82
CA VAL A 130 -24.62 -11.22 -5.37
C VAL A 130 -26.13 -11.39 -5.61
N ASP A 131 -26.82 -10.36 -6.08
CA ASP A 131 -28.24 -10.38 -6.43
C ASP A 131 -28.48 -11.11 -7.77
N HIS A 132 -28.39 -12.44 -7.74
CA HIS A 132 -28.66 -13.31 -8.88
C HIS A 132 -29.42 -14.56 -8.40
N PRO A 133 -30.43 -15.07 -9.14
CA PRO A 133 -31.25 -16.21 -8.70
C PRO A 133 -30.47 -17.51 -8.45
N ASN A 134 -29.25 -17.63 -8.98
CA ASN A 134 -28.36 -18.77 -8.76
C ASN A 134 -27.33 -18.56 -7.64
N ILE A 135 -27.38 -17.43 -6.92
CA ILE A 135 -26.47 -17.11 -5.84
C ILE A 135 -27.28 -17.04 -4.55
N GLU A 136 -26.91 -17.89 -3.59
CA GLU A 136 -27.43 -17.84 -2.23
C GLU A 136 -26.34 -17.36 -1.28
N VAL A 137 -26.63 -16.34 -0.48
CA VAL A 137 -25.68 -15.77 0.49
C VAL A 137 -26.19 -16.04 1.89
N ARG A 138 -25.35 -16.70 2.71
CA ARG A 138 -25.61 -16.95 4.13
C ARG A 138 -24.61 -16.20 4.99
N LEU A 139 -25.10 -15.32 5.85
CA LEU A 139 -24.31 -14.59 6.83
C LEU A 139 -24.35 -15.28 8.19
N GLY A 140 -23.36 -15.04 9.05
CA GLY A 140 -23.29 -15.66 10.37
C GLY A 140 -22.98 -17.15 10.36
N VAL A 141 -22.42 -17.66 9.26
CA VAL A 141 -22.00 -19.05 9.10
C VAL A 141 -20.48 -19.09 9.05
N ASP A 142 -19.86 -19.83 9.97
CA ASP A 142 -18.45 -20.18 9.88
C ASP A 142 -18.29 -21.54 9.20
N VAL A 143 -17.57 -21.59 8.08
CA VAL A 143 -17.31 -22.81 7.30
C VAL A 143 -16.32 -23.74 8.02
N LEU A 144 -15.50 -23.22 8.93
CA LEU A 144 -14.55 -24.02 9.70
C LEU A 144 -15.18 -24.60 10.97
N GLU A 145 -16.37 -24.15 11.37
CA GLU A 145 -17.08 -24.72 12.52
C GLU A 145 -17.64 -26.11 12.18
N PRO A 146 -17.32 -27.16 12.96
CA PRO A 146 -17.80 -28.51 12.70
C PRO A 146 -19.32 -28.64 12.90
N GLY A 147 -19.93 -29.60 12.19
CA GLY A 147 -21.33 -29.99 12.43
C GLY A 147 -22.38 -29.14 11.73
N GLY A 148 -21.99 -28.03 11.10
CA GLY A 148 -22.87 -27.24 10.24
C GLY A 148 -23.06 -27.86 8.84
N PRO A 149 -24.20 -27.59 8.16
CA PRO A 149 -24.45 -28.08 6.80
C PRO A 149 -23.50 -27.49 5.74
N PHE A 150 -22.85 -26.36 6.05
CA PHE A 150 -21.83 -25.72 5.20
C PHE A 150 -20.42 -25.86 5.78
N SER A 151 -20.23 -26.76 6.74
CA SER A 151 -18.90 -27.01 7.29
C SER A 151 -17.97 -27.57 6.21
N ARG A 152 -16.67 -27.31 6.36
CA ARG A 152 -15.61 -27.85 5.51
C ARG A 152 -15.80 -29.35 5.26
N ASP A 153 -16.06 -30.10 6.33
CA ASP A 153 -16.19 -31.56 6.27
C ASP A 153 -17.49 -32.01 5.58
N ALA A 154 -18.56 -31.23 5.70
CA ALA A 154 -19.81 -31.50 4.97
C ALA A 154 -19.69 -31.23 3.47
N LEU A 155 -18.95 -30.20 3.06
CA LEU A 155 -18.83 -29.82 1.64
C LEU A 155 -17.74 -30.60 0.88
N ARG A 156 -16.72 -31.07 1.59
CA ARG A 156 -15.56 -31.74 1.00
C ARG A 156 -15.97 -32.97 0.18
N GLY A 157 -15.59 -32.99 -1.10
CA GLY A 157 -15.86 -34.10 -2.01
C GLY A 157 -17.27 -34.13 -2.59
N GLN A 158 -18.17 -33.23 -2.16
CA GLN A 158 -19.52 -33.13 -2.71
C GLN A 158 -19.61 -32.06 -3.79
N VAL A 159 -18.98 -30.91 -3.55
CA VAL A 159 -18.95 -29.77 -4.48
C VAL A 159 -17.56 -29.13 -4.52
N PRO A 160 -17.17 -28.48 -5.63
CA PRO A 160 -15.99 -27.62 -5.64
C PRO A 160 -16.16 -26.46 -4.66
N VAL A 161 -15.14 -26.20 -3.84
CA VAL A 161 -15.14 -25.12 -2.84
C VAL A 161 -14.05 -24.10 -3.16
N VAL A 162 -14.44 -22.83 -3.25
CA VAL A 162 -13.51 -21.70 -3.29
C VAL A 162 -13.44 -21.11 -1.88
N PHE A 163 -12.31 -21.32 -1.19
CA PHE A 163 -12.09 -20.81 0.17
C PHE A 163 -11.16 -19.60 0.13
N THR A 164 -11.63 -18.46 0.66
CA THR A 164 -10.88 -17.20 0.71
C THR A 164 -10.54 -16.76 2.14
N GLY A 165 -10.68 -17.67 3.11
CA GLY A 165 -10.28 -17.43 4.50
C GLY A 165 -8.78 -17.67 4.75
N PRO A 166 -8.32 -17.54 6.00
CA PRO A 166 -6.93 -17.78 6.36
C PRO A 166 -6.51 -19.25 6.10
N VAL A 167 -5.42 -19.43 5.36
CA VAL A 167 -4.96 -20.76 4.90
C VAL A 167 -4.42 -21.62 6.04
N ASP A 168 -3.76 -21.01 7.01
CA ASP A 168 -3.28 -21.61 8.26
C ASP A 168 -4.42 -22.27 9.03
N ARG A 169 -5.50 -21.50 9.29
CA ARG A 169 -6.70 -22.02 9.94
C ARG A 169 -7.39 -23.13 9.16
N TYR A 170 -7.31 -23.12 7.84
CA TYR A 170 -7.93 -24.18 7.03
C TYR A 170 -7.29 -25.55 7.25
N PHE A 171 -5.97 -25.57 7.52
CA PHE A 171 -5.19 -26.78 7.74
C PHE A 171 -4.85 -27.04 9.22
N ASP A 172 -5.53 -26.35 10.14
CA ASP A 172 -5.35 -26.51 11.58
C ASP A 172 -3.88 -26.29 12.05
N TYR A 173 -3.19 -25.31 11.45
CA TYR A 173 -1.78 -24.97 11.71
C TYR A 173 -1.61 -23.64 12.47
#